data_AF-A0AAN9FWJ4-F1
#
_entry.id   AF-A0AAN9FWJ4-F1
#
_cell.length_a   1.000
_cell.length_b   1.000
_cell.length_c   1.000
_cell.angle_alpha   90.00
_cell.angle_beta   90.00
_cell.angle_gamma   90.00
#
_symmetry.space_group_name_H-M   'P 1'
#
loop_
_entity.id
_entity.type
_entity.pdbx_description
1 polymer ?
#
loop_
_entity_poly.entity_id
_entity_poly.type
_entity_poly.pdbx_seq_one_letter_code
_entity_poly.pdbx_strand_id
1 'polypeptide(L)'
;MASSSTASRSPASSQGPPRGHQRSGLSAQSSHNVPQGQGQNQGQGQGQGQVPTTSLQQDMAFWLARVKEWYPKLQERTYFLPPVYMNTTGEQAVQIFGTEVFIKRLPADNVPKGVPDVLFNSTVKEDKSQQKVLKALHEVSKDGKEVMFVLSQLNFKDYLPSHSSSATPRLPTPRDLKSQNKDQGDFDVLVLHKHLGVLVGEIKSVGDNFQELGFSEQKQEQEIKKKVKQALKQLDKALDVLTHLTKDQQPLPRILKTLILPSISQEQLQQVLNNDPPLKDDVCKCLDLPITSDPVPYCLTSDDVTEPDNWWKQRMAANGLDPAMNDSVYLDLVSRFCGPATTVSVFCSSEPRLGHRPDVRTEGEGVSETGHRFTRFMVTPTQLTVLHVSPPFVFLVGPPGVGKTFVLILKALDWVGKGEHVLVLSTAEKSEASSCMIYQQLEQTVVDPAAKSRIHLEYVELESDQNEGQDAAHDAVTSIVKNAQQGYLNIIVDEAPWK
;
A
#
# COMPACT_ATOMS: atom_id res chain seq x y z
N MET A 1 -18.55 -23.94 -46.76
CA MET A 1 -18.62 -25.25 -46.06
C MET A 1 -18.26 -24.96 -44.61
N ALA A 2 -19.24 -24.61 -43.77
CA ALA A 2 -19.92 -25.50 -42.82
C ALA A 2 -18.89 -26.20 -41.90
N SER A 3 -18.89 -26.05 -40.57
CA SER A 3 -20.04 -26.12 -39.68
C SER A 3 -19.78 -25.51 -38.29
N SER A 4 -20.84 -24.91 -37.77
CA SER A 4 -21.11 -24.46 -36.40
C SER A 4 -21.15 -25.59 -35.35
N SER A 5 -20.84 -25.26 -34.09
CA SER A 5 -21.48 -25.90 -32.93
C SER A 5 -21.82 -24.85 -31.87
N THR A 6 -23.10 -24.52 -31.79
CA THR A 6 -23.77 -23.75 -30.75
C THR A 6 -24.09 -24.67 -29.57
N ALA A 7 -23.90 -24.17 -28.34
CA ALA A 7 -24.46 -24.75 -27.13
C ALA A 7 -25.27 -23.69 -26.38
N SER A 8 -26.56 -23.97 -26.28
CA SER A 8 -27.62 -23.21 -25.63
C SER A 8 -27.59 -23.39 -24.10
N ARG A 9 -27.86 -22.32 -23.35
CA ARG A 9 -28.39 -22.41 -21.99
C ARG A 9 -29.47 -21.35 -21.80
N SER A 10 -30.69 -21.82 -21.58
CA SER A 10 -31.86 -21.02 -21.19
C SER A 10 -31.77 -20.57 -19.73
N PRO A 11 -32.46 -19.46 -19.36
CA PRO A 11 -32.46 -18.91 -18.02
C PRO A 11 -33.54 -19.57 -17.13
N ALA A 12 -33.18 -19.83 -15.87
CA ALA A 12 -34.13 -20.25 -14.85
C ALA A 12 -34.72 -19.03 -14.15
N SER A 13 -36.05 -18.95 -14.19
CA SER A 13 -36.91 -18.04 -13.46
C SER A 13 -37.11 -18.53 -12.02
N SER A 14 -37.00 -17.64 -11.03
CA SER A 14 -37.66 -17.82 -9.74
C SER A 14 -38.13 -16.47 -9.22
N GLN A 15 -39.45 -16.27 -9.31
CA GLN A 15 -40.19 -15.19 -8.68
C GLN A 15 -40.24 -15.41 -7.16
N GLY A 16 -40.04 -14.34 -6.38
CA GLY A 16 -40.36 -14.24 -4.96
C GLY A 16 -40.94 -12.84 -4.69
N PRO A 17 -41.99 -12.70 -3.86
CA PRO A 17 -42.91 -11.54 -3.88
C PRO A 17 -42.40 -10.33 -3.08
N PRO A 18 -43.01 -9.14 -3.29
CA PRO A 18 -42.56 -7.88 -2.70
C PRO A 18 -43.10 -7.71 -1.28
N ARG A 19 -42.31 -7.10 -0.37
CA ARG A 19 -42.81 -6.54 0.88
C ARG A 19 -42.56 -5.05 0.93
N GLY A 20 -43.67 -4.31 0.99
CA GLY A 20 -43.73 -2.86 0.99
C GLY A 20 -43.36 -2.22 2.33
N HIS A 21 -43.22 -0.91 2.22
CA HIS A 21 -42.97 0.09 3.25
C HIS A 21 -43.79 -0.06 4.54
N GLN A 22 -43.17 0.33 5.66
CA GLN A 22 -43.71 1.43 6.48
C GLN A 22 -42.65 1.99 7.45
N ARG A 23 -42.45 3.30 7.32
CA ARG A 23 -41.81 4.18 8.32
C ARG A 23 -42.85 4.52 9.39
N SER A 24 -42.46 4.40 10.66
CA SER A 24 -42.99 5.10 11.83
C SER A 24 -41.85 5.06 12.86
N GLY A 25 -41.21 6.13 13.31
CA GLY A 25 -41.76 7.42 13.67
C GLY A 25 -42.44 7.30 15.03
N LEU A 26 -41.67 7.32 16.13
CA LEU A 26 -42.16 7.64 17.48
C LEU A 26 -40.97 8.02 18.39
N SER A 27 -40.97 9.30 18.74
CA SER A 27 -40.27 9.95 19.84
C SER A 27 -40.82 9.52 21.20
N ALA A 28 -39.95 9.35 22.21
CA ALA A 28 -40.35 9.53 23.61
C ALA A 28 -39.14 9.92 24.46
N GLN A 29 -39.12 11.19 24.87
CA GLN A 29 -38.44 11.65 26.08
C GLN A 29 -39.17 11.04 27.29
N SER A 30 -38.44 10.59 28.31
CA SER A 30 -38.90 10.76 29.70
C SER A 30 -37.74 10.71 30.68
N SER A 31 -37.86 11.61 31.66
CA SER A 31 -36.89 12.01 32.66
C SER A 31 -37.21 11.36 34.01
N HIS A 32 -36.20 11.33 34.89
CA HIS A 32 -36.29 11.19 36.37
C HIS A 32 -36.67 9.77 36.86
N ASN A 33 -36.18 9.24 37.99
CA ASN A 33 -35.72 9.89 39.21
C ASN A 33 -34.84 8.94 40.05
N VAL A 34 -34.03 9.58 40.91
CA VAL A 34 -33.17 9.02 41.96
C VAL A 34 -33.98 8.36 43.09
N PRO A 35 -33.40 7.39 43.82
CA PRO A 35 -33.52 7.45 45.28
C PRO A 35 -32.16 7.48 45.99
N GLN A 36 -32.06 8.45 46.89
CA GLN A 36 -31.03 8.57 47.92
C GLN A 36 -31.19 7.46 48.95
N GLY A 37 -30.08 6.81 49.30
CA GLY A 37 -29.93 6.03 50.53
C GLY A 37 -28.61 6.42 51.19
N GLN A 38 -28.69 7.16 52.29
CA GLN A 38 -27.57 7.47 53.17
C GLN A 38 -27.30 6.27 54.09
N GLY A 39 -26.02 5.93 54.31
CA GLY A 39 -25.59 4.89 55.24
C GLY A 39 -24.08 4.71 55.33
N GLN A 40 -23.40 5.72 55.91
CA GLN A 40 -22.15 5.69 56.69
C GLN A 40 -21.06 4.60 56.45
N ASN A 41 -19.91 5.08 55.95
CA ASN A 41 -18.53 4.93 56.48
C ASN A 41 -18.06 3.58 57.08
N GLN A 42 -17.12 2.91 56.40
CA GLN A 42 -15.70 2.73 56.81
C GLN A 42 -15.03 1.61 56.00
N GLY A 43 -13.84 1.87 55.45
CA GLY A 43 -13.00 0.85 54.81
C GLY A 43 -12.24 1.37 53.60
N GLN A 44 -11.22 2.20 53.84
CA GLN A 44 -10.23 2.53 52.81
C GLN A 44 -9.44 1.26 52.45
N GLY A 45 -9.72 0.70 51.27
CA GLY A 45 -8.86 -0.27 50.59
C GLY A 45 -8.47 0.31 49.24
N GLN A 46 -7.19 0.67 49.09
CA GLN A 46 -6.62 1.11 47.82
C GLN A 46 -6.71 -0.04 46.80
N GLY A 47 -7.74 0.00 45.94
CA GLY A 47 -7.80 -0.81 44.73
C GLY A 47 -6.99 -0.16 43.63
N GLN A 48 -5.66 -0.34 43.64
CA GLN A 48 -4.89 -0.23 42.40
C GLN A 48 -5.47 -1.28 41.44
N GLY A 49 -5.89 -0.83 40.26
CA GLY A 49 -6.31 -1.72 39.18
C GLY A 49 -5.16 -2.65 38.81
N GLN A 50 -5.16 -3.86 39.37
CA GLN A 50 -4.29 -4.94 38.96
C GLN A 50 -4.75 -5.37 37.57
N VAL A 51 -3.97 -4.98 36.56
CA VAL A 51 -3.98 -5.68 35.28
C VAL A 51 -3.68 -7.15 35.61
N PRO A 52 -4.52 -8.12 35.22
CA PRO A 52 -4.26 -9.52 35.52
C PRO A 52 -2.92 -9.90 34.88
N THR A 53 -1.94 -10.23 35.71
CA THR A 53 -0.63 -10.72 35.29
C THR A 53 -0.79 -12.14 34.75
N THR A 54 -1.15 -12.28 33.47
CA THR A 54 -1.09 -13.56 32.76
C THR A 54 0.35 -14.07 32.76
N SER A 55 0.55 -15.39 32.72
CA SER A 55 1.88 -16.00 32.61
C SER A 55 2.40 -15.92 31.17
N LEU A 56 3.73 -15.92 30.96
CA LEU A 56 4.33 -15.91 29.61
C LEU A 56 3.79 -17.07 28.76
N GLN A 57 3.59 -18.22 29.39
CA GLN A 57 3.03 -19.41 28.74
C GLN A 57 1.58 -19.19 28.27
N GLN A 58 0.77 -18.46 29.04
CA GLN A 58 -0.60 -18.12 28.64
C GLN A 58 -0.61 -17.14 27.45
N ASP A 59 0.26 -16.13 27.48
CA ASP A 59 0.36 -15.15 26.39
C ASP A 59 0.85 -15.81 25.10
N MET A 60 1.89 -16.66 25.17
CA MET A 60 2.38 -17.44 24.03
C MET A 60 1.32 -18.40 23.49
N ALA A 61 0.57 -19.09 24.36
CA ALA A 61 -0.51 -19.97 23.93
C ALA A 61 -1.64 -19.19 23.23
N PHE A 62 -1.98 -18.01 23.75
CA PHE A 62 -2.95 -17.11 23.13
C PHE A 62 -2.47 -16.62 21.76
N TRP A 63 -1.22 -16.17 21.64
CA TRP A 63 -0.65 -15.73 20.36
C TRP A 63 -0.64 -16.85 19.33
N LEU A 64 -0.19 -18.05 19.72
CA LEU A 64 -0.20 -19.21 18.83
C LEU A 64 -1.61 -19.58 18.38
N ALA A 65 -2.61 -19.51 19.27
CA ALA A 65 -4.00 -19.77 18.90
C ALA A 65 -4.49 -18.78 17.85
N ARG A 66 -4.15 -17.49 17.97
CA ARG A 66 -4.51 -16.46 16.99
C ARG A 66 -3.79 -16.63 15.67
N VAL A 67 -2.49 -16.94 15.70
CA VAL A 67 -1.72 -17.24 14.49
C VAL A 67 -2.32 -18.45 13.76
N LYS A 68 -2.73 -19.51 14.46
CA LYS A 68 -3.39 -20.67 13.84
C LYS A 68 -4.74 -20.32 13.22
N GLU A 69 -5.48 -19.38 13.81
CA GLU A 69 -6.74 -18.87 13.25
C GLU A 69 -6.48 -18.07 11.97
N TRP A 70 -5.51 -17.15 11.98
CA TRP A 70 -5.15 -16.34 10.81
C TRP A 70 -4.47 -17.14 9.70
N TYR A 71 -3.71 -18.17 10.07
CA TYR A 71 -2.88 -18.97 9.17
C TYR A 71 -3.12 -20.48 9.42
N PRO A 72 -4.25 -21.06 8.99
CA PRO A 72 -4.62 -22.44 9.30
C PRO A 72 -3.62 -23.51 8.83
N LYS A 73 -2.81 -23.19 7.80
CA LYS A 73 -1.79 -24.07 7.21
C LYS A 73 -0.35 -23.59 7.43
N LEU A 74 -0.10 -22.90 8.53
CA LEU A 74 1.19 -22.25 8.82
C LEU A 74 2.39 -23.22 8.79
N GLN A 75 2.19 -24.54 8.94
CA GLN A 75 3.25 -25.54 8.89
C GLN A 75 3.36 -26.29 7.54
N GLU A 76 2.53 -25.93 6.56
CA GLU A 76 2.40 -26.64 5.28
C GLU A 76 2.62 -25.75 4.06
N ARG A 77 2.54 -24.42 4.21
CA ARG A 77 2.70 -23.48 3.09
C ARG A 77 3.38 -22.18 3.51
N THR A 78 3.81 -21.42 2.53
CA THR A 78 4.33 -20.07 2.71
C THR A 78 3.23 -19.04 2.97
N TYR A 79 3.49 -18.07 3.84
CA TYR A 79 2.68 -16.88 4.07
C TYR A 79 3.51 -15.61 3.95
N PHE A 80 2.89 -14.54 3.44
CA PHE A 80 3.49 -13.21 3.34
C PHE A 80 2.78 -12.27 4.31
N LEU A 81 3.55 -11.37 4.92
CA LEU A 81 3.06 -10.44 5.94
C LEU A 81 3.68 -9.04 5.69
N PRO A 82 2.89 -8.06 5.22
CA PRO A 82 1.49 -8.17 4.83
C PRO A 82 1.26 -9.15 3.65
N PRO A 83 0.05 -9.73 3.52
CA PRO A 83 -0.30 -10.69 2.46
C PRO A 83 -0.35 -10.05 1.06
N VAL A 84 -0.47 -8.72 1.00
CA VAL A 84 -0.36 -7.93 -0.23
C VAL A 84 0.55 -6.75 0.09
N TYR A 85 1.57 -6.52 -0.75
CA TYR A 85 2.43 -5.37 -0.59
C TYR A 85 1.67 -4.08 -0.90
N MET A 86 1.68 -3.15 0.06
CA MET A 86 1.07 -1.84 -0.07
C MET A 86 2.15 -0.78 -0.15
N ASN A 87 2.12 0.02 -1.22
CA ASN A 87 3.10 1.10 -1.39
C ASN A 87 3.13 2.03 -0.19
N THR A 88 4.33 2.42 0.18
CA THR A 88 4.61 3.35 1.27
C THR A 88 4.45 4.80 0.83
N THR A 89 4.37 5.08 -0.48
CA THR A 89 3.98 6.40 -0.98
C THR A 89 2.64 6.79 -0.38
N GLY A 90 2.64 7.86 0.41
CA GLY A 90 1.45 8.25 1.13
C GLY A 90 0.35 8.76 0.21
N GLU A 91 -0.90 8.71 0.69
CA GLU A 91 -2.03 9.42 0.08
C GLU A 91 -2.59 10.37 1.14
N GLN A 92 -3.07 11.53 0.70
CA GLN A 92 -3.74 12.50 1.55
C GLN A 92 -5.14 12.72 1.00
N ALA A 93 -6.14 12.56 1.87
CA ALA A 93 -7.50 12.99 1.59
C ALA A 93 -7.54 14.53 1.59
N VAL A 94 -8.10 15.10 0.52
CA VAL A 94 -8.32 16.52 0.34
C VAL A 94 -9.76 16.71 -0.14
N GLN A 95 -10.42 17.73 0.37
CA GLN A 95 -11.73 18.14 -0.12
C GLN A 95 -11.53 19.07 -1.32
N ILE A 96 -11.98 18.63 -2.49
CA ILE A 96 -12.01 19.43 -3.71
C ILE A 96 -13.47 19.61 -4.10
N PHE A 97 -13.96 20.86 -3.98
CA PHE A 97 -15.32 21.26 -4.36
C PHE A 97 -16.43 20.39 -3.73
N GLY A 98 -16.27 20.06 -2.44
CA GLY A 98 -17.22 19.24 -1.68
C GLY A 98 -17.12 17.73 -1.93
N THR A 99 -16.15 17.30 -2.75
CA THR A 99 -15.85 15.89 -3.00
C THR A 99 -14.53 15.52 -2.33
N GLU A 100 -14.53 14.42 -1.56
CA GLU A 100 -13.30 13.85 -1.04
C GLU A 100 -12.50 13.19 -2.16
N VAL A 101 -11.26 13.64 -2.34
CA VAL A 101 -10.32 13.07 -3.30
C VAL A 101 -8.98 12.80 -2.62
N PHE A 102 -8.19 11.93 -3.23
CA PHE A 102 -6.90 11.52 -2.71
C PHE A 102 -5.77 11.98 -3.62
N ILE A 103 -4.73 12.53 -3.03
CA ILE A 103 -3.52 12.99 -3.73
C ILE A 103 -2.33 12.25 -3.13
N LYS A 104 -1.38 11.81 -3.94
CA LYS A 104 -0.14 11.21 -3.41
C LYS A 104 0.64 12.24 -2.60
N ARG A 105 0.92 11.94 -1.32
CA ARG A 105 1.70 12.76 -0.39
C ARG A 105 3.15 12.27 -0.29
N LEU A 106 4.08 13.20 -0.11
CA LEU A 106 5.42 12.91 0.40
C LEU A 106 5.33 12.50 1.89
N PRO A 107 6.12 11.52 2.36
CA PRO A 107 6.25 11.25 3.79
C PRO A 107 6.73 12.51 4.51
N ALA A 108 5.89 13.07 5.39
CA ALA A 108 6.05 14.42 5.93
C ALA A 108 7.00 14.53 7.13
N ASP A 109 7.73 13.47 7.49
CA ASP A 109 8.45 13.49 8.76
C ASP A 109 9.86 14.12 8.72
N ASN A 110 10.42 14.51 7.56
CA ASN A 110 11.71 15.22 7.49
C ASN A 110 11.96 15.98 6.17
N VAL A 111 11.03 16.83 5.69
CA VAL A 111 11.28 17.66 4.49
C VAL A 111 11.44 19.13 4.86
N PRO A 112 12.65 19.71 4.67
CA PRO A 112 12.82 21.16 4.71
C PRO A 112 11.90 21.82 3.69
N LYS A 113 11.22 22.91 4.07
CA LYS A 113 10.38 23.70 3.16
C LYS A 113 11.20 24.07 1.91
N GLY A 114 10.83 23.54 0.74
CA GLY A 114 11.45 23.89 -0.55
C GLY A 114 11.86 22.74 -1.49
N VAL A 115 11.61 21.47 -1.16
CA VAL A 115 11.97 20.34 -2.07
C VAL A 115 10.78 19.42 -2.35
N PRO A 116 9.99 19.67 -3.42
CA PRO A 116 8.78 18.88 -3.70
C PRO A 116 8.99 17.58 -4.51
N ASP A 117 10.09 17.40 -5.27
CA ASP A 117 10.16 16.29 -6.26
C ASP A 117 11.13 15.14 -5.94
N VAL A 118 12.24 15.40 -5.24
CA VAL A 118 13.33 14.41 -5.11
C VAL A 118 12.97 13.25 -4.18
N LEU A 119 12.17 13.51 -3.14
CA LEU A 119 11.77 12.50 -2.15
C LEU A 119 10.72 11.52 -2.69
N PHE A 120 9.80 11.99 -3.54
CA PHE A 120 8.79 11.14 -4.18
C PHE A 120 9.44 10.03 -5.01
N ASN A 121 10.46 10.40 -5.78
CA ASN A 121 11.18 9.46 -6.63
C ASN A 121 12.00 8.44 -5.81
N SER A 122 12.45 8.77 -4.60
CA SER A 122 13.15 7.80 -3.74
C SER A 122 12.18 6.74 -3.22
N THR A 123 11.05 7.17 -2.63
CA THR A 123 10.05 6.25 -2.07
C THR A 123 9.42 5.35 -3.14
N VAL A 124 9.14 5.89 -4.33
CA VAL A 124 8.63 5.08 -5.45
C VAL A 124 9.66 4.02 -5.90
N LYS A 125 10.95 4.37 -5.90
CA LYS A 125 12.03 3.41 -6.22
C LYS A 125 12.15 2.33 -5.17
N GLU A 126 12.09 2.70 -3.90
CA GLU A 126 12.11 1.77 -2.76
C GLU A 126 10.91 0.79 -2.84
N ASP A 127 9.70 1.30 -3.06
CA ASP A 127 8.49 0.48 -3.26
C ASP A 127 8.66 -0.50 -4.45
N LYS A 128 9.18 -0.01 -5.58
CA LYS A 128 9.41 -0.86 -6.77
C LYS A 128 10.45 -1.95 -6.48
N SER A 129 11.54 -1.62 -5.79
CA SER A 129 12.56 -2.58 -5.38
C SER A 129 11.98 -3.62 -4.42
N GLN A 130 11.20 -3.22 -3.43
CA GLN A 130 10.52 -4.12 -2.51
C GLN A 130 9.59 -5.09 -3.23
N GLN A 131 8.76 -4.58 -4.16
CA GLN A 131 7.84 -5.43 -4.94
C GLN A 131 8.57 -6.47 -5.79
N LYS A 132 9.69 -6.09 -6.45
CA LYS A 132 10.51 -7.03 -7.21
C LYS A 132 10.99 -8.19 -6.33
N VAL A 133 11.46 -7.89 -5.12
CA VAL A 133 11.97 -8.88 -4.17
C VAL A 133 10.87 -9.78 -3.64
N LEU A 134 9.72 -9.22 -3.27
CA LEU A 134 8.57 -10.02 -2.82
C LEU A 134 8.05 -10.93 -3.92
N LYS A 135 8.04 -10.47 -5.18
CA LYS A 135 7.71 -11.32 -6.33
C LYS A 135 8.70 -12.48 -6.47
N ALA A 136 10.00 -12.24 -6.32
CA ALA A 136 11.01 -13.30 -6.36
C ALA A 136 10.76 -14.33 -5.25
N LEU A 137 10.52 -13.90 -4.01
CA LEU A 137 10.19 -14.80 -2.90
C LEU A 137 8.88 -15.56 -3.12
N HIS A 138 7.89 -14.95 -3.79
CA HIS A 138 6.68 -15.65 -4.21
C HIS A 138 7.00 -16.78 -5.19
N GLU A 139 7.86 -16.55 -6.19
CA GLU A 139 8.27 -17.59 -7.14
C GLU A 139 9.00 -18.75 -6.42
N VAL A 140 9.88 -18.46 -5.44
CA VAL A 140 10.51 -19.50 -4.58
C VAL A 140 9.45 -20.37 -3.90
N SER A 141 8.33 -19.79 -3.47
CA SER A 141 7.26 -20.50 -2.75
C SER A 141 6.27 -21.25 -3.65
N LYS A 142 6.30 -21.02 -4.97
CA LYS A 142 5.23 -21.39 -5.91
C LYS A 142 4.98 -22.90 -6.02
N ASP A 143 6.03 -23.69 -5.90
CA ASP A 143 5.95 -25.16 -5.95
C ASP A 143 5.42 -25.79 -4.65
N GLY A 144 5.16 -24.99 -3.61
CA GLY A 144 4.69 -25.48 -2.31
C GLY A 144 5.73 -26.27 -1.51
N LYS A 145 7.01 -26.23 -1.93
CA LYS A 145 8.12 -26.92 -1.26
C LYS A 145 8.59 -26.20 0.00
N GLU A 146 8.51 -24.87 -0.01
CA GLU A 146 8.99 -24.03 1.08
C GLU A 146 7.85 -23.72 2.06
N VAL A 147 8.12 -23.92 3.34
CA VAL A 147 7.21 -23.58 4.44
C VAL A 147 7.86 -22.46 5.25
N MET A 148 7.39 -21.24 5.03
CA MET A 148 7.98 -20.05 5.63
C MET A 148 6.99 -18.91 5.86
N PHE A 149 7.34 -18.01 6.76
CA PHE A 149 6.73 -16.67 6.82
C PHE A 149 7.71 -15.66 6.26
N VAL A 150 7.26 -14.86 5.30
CA VAL A 150 8.00 -13.73 4.75
C VAL A 150 7.37 -12.45 5.30
N LEU A 151 8.10 -11.76 6.18
CA LEU A 151 7.73 -10.46 6.70
C LEU A 151 8.48 -9.38 5.93
N SER A 152 7.80 -8.31 5.53
CA SER A 152 8.42 -7.18 4.85
C SER A 152 8.23 -5.88 5.61
N GLN A 153 9.28 -5.05 5.67
CA GLN A 153 9.27 -3.72 6.29
C GLN A 153 8.81 -3.71 7.76
N LEU A 154 9.27 -4.68 8.54
CA LEU A 154 8.95 -4.75 9.96
C LEU A 154 9.87 -3.81 10.75
N ASN A 155 9.33 -2.69 11.25
CA ASN A 155 10.11 -1.82 12.13
C ASN A 155 10.46 -2.54 13.43
N PHE A 156 11.68 -2.33 13.94
CA PHE A 156 12.11 -2.95 15.20
C PHE A 156 11.14 -2.60 16.34
N LYS A 157 10.73 -1.33 16.43
CA LYS A 157 9.81 -0.84 17.47
C LYS A 157 8.41 -1.50 17.44
N ASP A 158 8.02 -2.09 16.31
CA ASP A 158 6.70 -2.71 16.13
C ASP A 158 6.68 -4.16 16.64
N TYR A 159 7.86 -4.74 16.92
CA TYR A 159 7.99 -6.01 17.62
C TYR A 159 7.73 -5.84 19.12
N LEU A 160 6.71 -6.54 19.63
CA LEU A 160 6.31 -6.53 21.05
C LEU A 160 6.31 -5.12 21.67
N PRO A 161 5.52 -4.14 21.14
CA PRO A 161 5.56 -2.79 21.65
C PRO A 161 5.09 -2.77 23.10
N SER A 162 5.65 -1.87 23.91
CA SER A 162 5.55 -1.82 25.39
C SER A 162 4.12 -1.84 25.99
N HIS A 163 3.10 -1.63 25.17
CA HIS A 163 1.70 -1.55 25.59
C HIS A 163 0.86 -2.73 25.10
N SER A 164 1.44 -3.68 24.36
CA SER A 164 0.71 -4.75 23.65
C SER A 164 0.38 -5.96 24.52
N SER A 165 1.14 -6.24 25.59
CA SER A 165 0.90 -7.42 26.42
C SER A 165 1.57 -7.36 27.79
N SER A 166 1.03 -8.14 28.73
CA SER A 166 1.66 -8.50 30.02
C SER A 166 2.91 -9.39 29.87
N ALA A 167 3.14 -9.98 28.70
CA ALA A 167 4.35 -10.75 28.37
C ALA A 167 5.53 -9.89 27.91
N THR A 168 5.29 -8.66 27.43
CA THR A 168 6.36 -7.77 26.94
C THR A 168 7.53 -7.60 27.93
N PRO A 169 7.32 -7.50 29.26
CA PRO A 169 8.43 -7.43 30.21
C PRO A 169 9.26 -8.72 30.36
N ARG A 170 8.84 -9.85 29.76
CA ARG A 170 9.44 -11.18 29.95
C ARG A 170 10.11 -11.73 28.69
N LEU A 171 9.95 -11.07 27.55
CA LEU A 171 10.62 -11.43 26.29
C LEU A 171 11.66 -10.37 25.93
N PRO A 172 12.72 -10.74 25.20
CA PRO A 172 13.70 -9.77 24.75
C PRO A 172 13.05 -8.78 23.76
N THR A 173 13.17 -7.48 24.02
CA THR A 173 12.68 -6.44 23.12
C THR A 173 13.84 -5.60 22.57
N PRO A 174 13.68 -4.88 21.45
CA PRO A 174 14.74 -4.02 20.92
C PRO A 174 15.17 -2.95 21.92
N ARG A 175 14.28 -2.56 22.85
CA ARG A 175 14.58 -1.58 23.89
C ARG A 175 15.54 -2.10 24.96
N ASP A 176 15.77 -3.40 25.04
CA ASP A 176 16.69 -4.00 26.01
C ASP A 176 18.14 -4.04 25.49
N LEU A 177 18.37 -3.69 24.22
CA LEU A 177 19.70 -3.53 23.65
C LEU A 177 20.42 -2.32 24.25
N LYS A 178 21.74 -2.44 24.44
CA LYS A 178 22.60 -1.38 24.99
C LYS A 178 23.10 -0.37 23.94
N SER A 179 22.76 -0.56 22.67
CA SER A 179 23.19 0.31 21.57
C SER A 179 22.36 1.60 21.49
N GLN A 180 22.99 2.68 21.00
CA GLN A 180 22.26 3.90 20.61
C GLN A 180 21.37 3.60 19.39
N ASN A 181 20.19 4.21 19.30
CA ASN A 181 19.23 4.04 18.19
C ASN A 181 18.74 2.58 17.97
N LYS A 182 18.61 1.82 19.06
CA LYS A 182 18.23 0.40 19.09
C LYS A 182 16.84 0.06 18.55
N ASP A 183 15.92 1.02 18.60
CA ASP A 183 14.55 0.93 18.11
C ASP A 183 14.34 1.65 16.77
N GLN A 184 15.40 2.28 16.24
CA GLN A 184 15.39 2.93 14.94
C GLN A 184 15.82 1.94 13.85
N GLY A 185 15.00 1.78 12.83
CA GLY A 185 15.25 0.85 11.72
C GLY A 185 14.26 -0.30 11.70
N ASP A 186 14.45 -1.14 10.71
CA ASP A 186 13.49 -2.13 10.27
C ASP A 186 14.19 -3.32 9.61
N PHE A 187 13.42 -4.38 9.42
CA PHE A 187 13.76 -5.49 8.56
C PHE A 187 13.09 -5.27 7.19
N ASP A 188 13.86 -4.92 6.16
CA ASP A 188 13.34 -4.82 4.78
C ASP A 188 12.66 -6.14 4.37
N VAL A 189 13.35 -7.27 4.63
CA VAL A 189 12.82 -8.62 4.50
C VAL A 189 13.31 -9.49 5.66
N LEU A 190 12.39 -10.20 6.30
CA LEU A 190 12.66 -11.24 7.30
C LEU A 190 11.92 -12.52 6.89
N VAL A 191 12.64 -13.63 6.73
CA VAL A 191 12.05 -14.93 6.43
C VAL A 191 12.25 -15.90 7.57
N LEU A 192 11.17 -16.44 8.11
CA LEU A 192 11.17 -17.51 9.11
C LEU A 192 10.88 -18.83 8.38
N HIS A 193 11.91 -19.60 8.03
CA HIS A 193 11.74 -20.87 7.33
C HIS A 193 11.67 -22.06 8.31
N LYS A 194 10.67 -22.93 8.17
CA LYS A 194 10.39 -24.03 9.11
C LYS A 194 11.60 -24.93 9.38
N HIS A 195 12.48 -25.11 8.40
CA HIS A 195 13.58 -26.08 8.48
C HIS A 195 14.98 -25.53 8.18
N LEU A 196 15.10 -24.31 7.66
CA LEU A 196 16.37 -23.79 7.12
C LEU A 196 16.95 -22.66 7.97
N GLY A 197 16.21 -22.20 8.98
CA GLY A 197 16.59 -21.09 9.85
C GLY A 197 15.84 -19.81 9.49
N VAL A 198 16.48 -18.69 9.81
CA VAL A 198 15.96 -17.34 9.60
C VAL A 198 16.84 -16.61 8.60
N LEU A 199 16.24 -15.92 7.64
CA LEU A 199 16.94 -15.04 6.69
C LEU A 199 16.58 -13.59 6.99
N VAL A 200 17.57 -12.72 7.07
CA VAL A 200 17.39 -11.27 7.06
C VAL A 200 18.01 -10.68 5.79
N GLY A 201 17.22 -9.91 5.07
CA GLY A 201 17.62 -9.28 3.80
C GLY A 201 17.53 -7.77 3.89
N GLU A 202 18.51 -7.10 3.29
CA GLU A 202 18.53 -5.64 3.17
C GLU A 202 18.50 -5.25 1.69
N ILE A 203 17.52 -4.43 1.33
CA ILE A 203 17.26 -4.01 -0.04
C ILE A 203 17.88 -2.64 -0.27
N LYS A 204 18.53 -2.48 -1.43
CA LYS A 204 18.96 -1.17 -1.91
C LYS A 204 18.47 -0.92 -3.33
N SER A 205 17.63 0.10 -3.46
CA SER A 205 17.17 0.63 -4.75
C SER A 205 18.29 1.46 -5.41
N VAL A 206 19.13 0.82 -6.21
CA VAL A 206 20.21 1.43 -6.98
C VAL A 206 20.29 0.77 -8.36
N GLY A 207 20.55 1.55 -9.41
CA GLY A 207 20.68 1.05 -10.80
C GLY A 207 19.59 1.52 -11.75
N ASP A 208 18.32 1.58 -11.30
CA ASP A 208 17.16 1.82 -12.20
C ASP A 208 17.20 3.16 -12.96
N ASN A 209 17.94 4.16 -12.47
CA ASN A 209 17.96 5.51 -13.03
C ASN A 209 19.34 5.96 -13.53
N PHE A 210 20.31 5.04 -13.64
CA PHE A 210 21.66 5.42 -14.09
C PHE A 210 21.68 5.98 -15.50
N GLN A 211 20.88 5.39 -16.41
CA GLN A 211 20.75 5.86 -17.79
C GLN A 211 20.05 7.22 -17.86
N GLU A 212 18.93 7.38 -17.16
CA GLU A 212 18.16 8.63 -17.10
C GLU A 212 19.00 9.80 -16.55
N LEU A 213 19.88 9.53 -15.58
CA LEU A 213 20.76 10.53 -14.98
C LEU A 213 22.07 10.75 -15.75
N GLY A 214 22.31 10.01 -16.84
CA GLY A 214 23.54 10.10 -17.63
C GLY A 214 24.80 9.79 -16.83
N PHE A 215 24.75 8.85 -15.89
CA PHE A 215 25.91 8.51 -15.06
C PHE A 215 26.97 7.76 -15.86
N SER A 216 28.22 8.22 -15.77
CA SER A 216 29.38 7.47 -16.27
C SER A 216 29.57 6.17 -15.48
N GLU A 217 30.22 5.18 -16.08
CA GLU A 217 30.50 3.87 -15.44
C GLU A 217 31.16 4.03 -14.07
N GLN A 218 32.19 4.88 -13.97
CA GLN A 218 32.86 5.16 -12.70
C GLN A 218 31.92 5.71 -11.62
N LYS A 219 30.95 6.56 -12.02
CA LYS A 219 29.97 7.11 -11.09
C LYS A 219 28.93 6.07 -10.69
N GLN A 220 28.54 5.18 -11.62
CA GLN A 220 27.66 4.05 -11.31
C GLN A 220 28.32 3.12 -10.28
N GLU A 221 29.59 2.73 -10.50
CA GLU A 221 30.36 1.92 -9.56
C GLU A 221 30.44 2.56 -8.17
N GLN A 222 30.70 3.87 -8.11
CA GLN A 222 30.76 4.61 -6.83
C GLN A 222 29.43 4.59 -6.08
N GLU A 223 28.29 4.77 -6.77
CA GLU A 223 26.98 4.71 -6.14
C GLU A 223 26.60 3.29 -5.70
N ILE A 224 26.92 2.26 -6.49
CA ILE A 224 26.75 0.86 -6.09
C ILE A 224 27.57 0.59 -4.82
N LYS A 225 28.88 0.89 -4.84
CA LYS A 225 29.78 0.72 -3.69
C LYS A 225 29.27 1.41 -2.43
N LYS A 226 28.79 2.65 -2.55
CA LYS A 226 28.19 3.40 -1.43
C LYS A 226 26.96 2.69 -0.88
N LYS A 227 26.07 2.19 -1.73
CA LYS A 227 24.84 1.49 -1.33
C LYS A 227 25.11 0.12 -0.73
N VAL A 228 26.08 -0.63 -1.26
CA VAL A 228 26.57 -1.89 -0.65
C VAL A 228 27.07 -1.61 0.77
N LYS A 229 27.97 -0.64 0.97
CA LYS A 229 28.48 -0.29 2.31
C LYS A 229 27.39 0.14 3.30
N GLN A 230 26.34 0.81 2.82
CA GLN A 230 25.17 1.14 3.66
C GLN A 230 24.42 -0.13 4.07
N ALA A 231 24.16 -1.02 3.11
CA ALA A 231 23.44 -2.26 3.37
C ALA A 231 24.17 -3.17 4.36
N LEU A 232 25.50 -3.30 4.26
CA LEU A 232 26.28 -4.13 5.20
C LEU A 232 26.11 -3.65 6.66
N LYS A 233 26.13 -2.33 6.89
CA LYS A 233 25.90 -1.75 8.23
C LYS A 233 24.49 -2.02 8.75
N GLN A 234 23.49 -1.97 7.87
CA GLN A 234 22.09 -2.22 8.25
C GLN A 234 21.85 -3.71 8.52
N LEU A 235 22.45 -4.60 7.71
CA LEU A 235 22.42 -6.05 7.94
C LEU A 235 23.06 -6.45 9.26
N ASP A 236 24.22 -5.89 9.61
CA ASP A 236 24.86 -6.18 10.90
C ASP A 236 23.98 -5.72 12.07
N LYS A 237 23.36 -4.53 11.95
CA LYS A 237 22.40 -4.05 12.94
C LYS A 237 21.17 -4.97 13.05
N ALA A 238 20.63 -5.40 11.92
CA ALA A 238 19.47 -6.28 11.88
C ALA A 238 19.79 -7.65 12.49
N LEU A 239 20.98 -8.20 12.23
CA LEU A 239 21.48 -9.42 12.88
C LEU A 239 21.60 -9.24 14.39
N ASP A 240 22.19 -8.14 14.87
CA ASP A 240 22.33 -7.86 16.31
C ASP A 240 20.96 -7.80 17.00
N VAL A 241 20.00 -7.12 16.39
CA VAL A 241 18.61 -7.05 16.88
C VAL A 241 18.00 -8.45 16.89
N LEU A 242 18.00 -9.16 15.77
CA LEU A 242 17.35 -10.47 15.66
C LEU A 242 17.96 -11.51 16.60
N THR A 243 19.29 -11.52 16.73
CA THR A 243 20.01 -12.37 17.70
C THR A 243 19.57 -12.05 19.12
N HIS A 244 19.36 -10.78 19.46
CA HIS A 244 18.82 -10.39 20.75
C HIS A 244 17.38 -10.84 20.95
N LEU A 245 16.50 -10.64 19.96
CA LEU A 245 15.07 -11.00 20.02
C LEU A 245 14.84 -12.51 20.14
N THR A 246 15.84 -13.31 19.75
CA THR A 246 15.78 -14.78 19.75
C THR A 246 16.74 -15.43 20.76
N LYS A 247 17.44 -14.64 21.59
CA LYS A 247 18.47 -15.15 22.52
C LYS A 247 17.95 -16.13 23.57
N ASP A 248 16.64 -16.11 23.83
CA ASP A 248 15.96 -17.01 24.75
C ASP A 248 15.61 -18.36 24.12
N GLN A 249 15.74 -18.50 22.79
CA GLN A 249 15.60 -19.78 22.10
C GLN A 249 16.79 -20.68 22.38
N GLN A 250 16.50 -21.96 22.63
CA GLN A 250 17.51 -22.99 22.86
C GLN A 250 17.13 -24.28 22.12
N PRO A 251 17.95 -24.74 21.14
CA PRO A 251 19.10 -24.04 20.56
C PRO A 251 18.73 -22.78 19.76
N LEU A 252 19.69 -21.86 19.60
CA LEU A 252 19.50 -20.64 18.80
C LEU A 252 19.39 -21.01 17.30
N PRO A 253 18.34 -20.56 16.60
CA PRO A 253 18.23 -20.72 15.16
C PRO A 253 19.40 -20.09 14.40
N ARG A 254 19.78 -20.72 13.29
CA ARG A 254 20.70 -20.13 12.32
C ARG A 254 20.04 -18.89 11.72
N ILE A 255 20.75 -17.76 11.79
CA ILE A 255 20.34 -16.51 11.16
C ILE A 255 21.32 -16.23 10.01
N LEU A 256 20.79 -16.10 8.80
CA LEU A 256 21.55 -15.80 7.59
C LEU A 256 21.25 -14.37 7.14
N LYS A 257 22.28 -13.62 6.75
CA LYS A 257 22.14 -12.30 6.09
C LYS A 257 22.11 -12.42 4.58
N THR A 258 21.45 -11.53 3.85
CA THR A 258 21.59 -11.43 2.39
C THR A 258 21.55 -10.00 1.92
N LEU A 259 22.42 -9.65 0.98
CA LEU A 259 22.37 -8.37 0.29
C LEU A 259 21.40 -8.48 -0.90
N ILE A 260 20.50 -7.52 -1.05
CA ILE A 260 19.49 -7.52 -2.10
C ILE A 260 19.60 -6.25 -2.95
N LEU A 261 19.93 -6.43 -4.22
CA LEU A 261 20.17 -5.37 -5.20
C LEU A 261 19.33 -5.64 -6.46
N PRO A 262 18.00 -5.41 -6.42
CA PRO A 262 17.06 -5.92 -7.42
C PRO A 262 17.12 -5.20 -8.78
N SER A 263 18.06 -4.26 -8.93
CA SER A 263 18.26 -3.45 -10.14
C SER A 263 19.74 -3.36 -10.55
N ILE A 264 20.61 -4.16 -9.93
CA ILE A 264 22.03 -4.32 -10.28
C ILE A 264 22.23 -5.77 -10.71
N SER A 265 22.93 -6.02 -11.81
CA SER A 265 23.24 -7.38 -12.25
C SER A 265 24.39 -8.00 -11.46
N GLN A 266 24.53 -9.32 -11.53
CA GLN A 266 25.67 -10.05 -10.98
C GLN A 266 26.99 -9.53 -11.55
N GLU A 267 27.04 -9.25 -12.87
CA GLU A 267 28.22 -8.70 -13.53
C GLU A 267 28.63 -7.33 -12.96
N GLN A 268 27.68 -6.42 -12.79
CA GLN A 268 27.94 -5.10 -12.22
C GLN A 268 28.43 -5.19 -10.77
N LEU A 269 27.81 -6.05 -9.96
CA LEU A 269 28.24 -6.28 -8.59
C LEU A 269 29.64 -6.89 -8.57
N GLN A 270 29.90 -7.89 -9.41
CA GLN A 270 31.20 -8.56 -9.52
C GLN A 270 32.30 -7.56 -9.88
N GLN A 271 32.05 -6.69 -10.85
CA GLN A 271 32.99 -5.64 -11.27
C GLN A 271 33.34 -4.71 -10.09
N VAL A 272 32.33 -4.23 -9.36
CA VAL A 272 32.54 -3.37 -8.19
C VAL A 272 33.38 -4.06 -7.11
N LEU A 273 33.11 -5.34 -6.83
CA LEU A 273 33.84 -6.10 -5.82
C LEU A 273 35.27 -6.45 -6.26
N ASN A 274 35.49 -6.74 -7.55
CA ASN A 274 36.83 -6.99 -8.09
C ASN A 274 37.69 -5.72 -8.06
N ASN A 275 37.08 -4.55 -8.28
CA ASN A 275 37.76 -3.25 -8.24
C ASN A 275 37.99 -2.72 -6.80
N ASP A 276 37.37 -3.33 -5.78
CA ASP A 276 37.52 -2.96 -4.37
C ASP A 276 37.63 -4.20 -3.47
N PRO A 277 38.80 -4.87 -3.43
CA PRO A 277 39.00 -6.08 -2.62
C PRO A 277 38.61 -5.92 -1.14
N PRO A 278 38.91 -4.81 -0.44
CA PRO A 278 38.42 -4.59 0.93
C PRO A 278 36.89 -4.66 1.06
N LEU A 279 36.15 -4.12 0.07
CA LEU A 279 34.70 -4.23 0.06
C LEU A 279 34.24 -5.67 -0.18
N LYS A 280 34.93 -6.42 -1.05
CA LYS A 280 34.66 -7.85 -1.25
C LYS A 280 34.82 -8.62 0.07
N ASP A 281 35.91 -8.37 0.80
CA ASP A 281 36.18 -8.99 2.09
C ASP A 281 35.08 -8.64 3.12
N ASP A 282 34.65 -7.37 3.15
CA ASP A 282 33.54 -6.92 4.00
C ASP A 282 32.22 -7.63 3.65
N VAL A 283 31.92 -7.83 2.36
CA VAL A 283 30.73 -8.56 1.92
C VAL A 283 30.83 -10.04 2.31
N CYS A 284 31.97 -10.71 2.04
CA CYS A 284 32.19 -12.09 2.43
C CYS A 284 31.99 -12.28 3.94
N LYS A 285 32.61 -11.42 4.75
CA LYS A 285 32.45 -11.43 6.21
C LYS A 285 30.99 -11.20 6.62
N CYS A 286 30.29 -10.26 6.00
CA CYS A 286 28.90 -9.98 6.33
C CYS A 286 27.97 -11.14 5.96
N LEU A 287 28.28 -11.93 4.94
CA LEU A 287 27.48 -13.08 4.52
C LEU A 287 27.91 -14.40 5.17
N ASP A 288 28.86 -14.36 6.11
CA ASP A 288 29.48 -15.51 6.78
C ASP A 288 30.17 -16.48 5.81
N LEU A 289 30.86 -15.93 4.82
CA LEU A 289 31.61 -16.66 3.80
C LEU A 289 33.13 -16.56 4.04
N PRO A 290 33.92 -17.56 3.59
CA PRO A 290 35.36 -17.42 3.51
C PRO A 290 35.75 -16.20 2.65
N ILE A 291 36.77 -15.45 3.07
CA ILE A 291 37.22 -14.23 2.37
C ILE A 291 37.66 -14.54 0.92
N THR A 292 38.12 -15.77 0.65
CA THR A 292 38.51 -16.22 -0.69
C THR A 292 37.35 -16.55 -1.61
N SER A 293 36.12 -16.64 -1.09
CA SER A 293 34.94 -16.99 -1.86
C SER A 293 34.50 -15.86 -2.79
N ASP A 294 33.68 -16.23 -3.77
CA ASP A 294 32.89 -15.26 -4.52
C ASP A 294 31.55 -15.04 -3.80
N PRO A 295 31.28 -13.82 -3.28
CA PRO A 295 30.04 -13.54 -2.55
C PRO A 295 28.84 -13.25 -3.46
N VAL A 296 29.04 -13.00 -4.76
CA VAL A 296 27.96 -12.57 -5.68
C VAL A 296 26.80 -13.58 -5.75
N PRO A 297 27.04 -14.91 -5.86
CA PRO A 297 25.96 -15.90 -5.90
C PRO A 297 25.11 -16.00 -4.62
N TYR A 298 25.55 -15.38 -3.53
CA TYR A 298 24.84 -15.33 -2.25
C TYR A 298 24.04 -14.03 -2.06
N CYS A 299 24.15 -13.09 -3.00
CA CYS A 299 23.36 -11.86 -3.06
C CYS A 299 22.16 -12.06 -4.01
N LEU A 300 21.02 -11.42 -3.74
CA LEU A 300 19.90 -11.41 -4.67
C LEU A 300 20.03 -10.21 -5.63
N THR A 301 20.40 -10.44 -6.87
CA THR A 301 20.59 -9.38 -7.88
C THR A 301 19.41 -9.29 -8.84
N SER A 302 19.47 -8.39 -9.83
CA SER A 302 18.41 -8.31 -10.86
C SER A 302 18.25 -9.60 -11.68
N ASP A 303 19.32 -10.36 -11.86
CA ASP A 303 19.30 -11.63 -12.61
C ASP A 303 18.54 -12.71 -11.83
N ASP A 304 18.70 -12.71 -10.50
CA ASP A 304 18.05 -13.67 -9.60
C ASP A 304 16.58 -13.31 -9.33
N VAL A 305 16.19 -12.05 -9.42
CA VAL A 305 14.78 -11.63 -9.19
C VAL A 305 13.81 -12.32 -10.15
N THR A 306 14.24 -12.62 -11.38
CA THR A 306 13.43 -13.35 -12.36
C THR A 306 13.38 -14.85 -12.12
N GLU A 307 14.49 -15.44 -11.68
CA GLU A 307 14.66 -16.89 -11.46
C GLU A 307 15.40 -17.15 -10.13
N PRO A 308 14.72 -16.99 -8.98
CA PRO A 308 15.38 -16.91 -7.68
C PRO A 308 15.81 -18.25 -7.09
N ASP A 309 15.46 -19.36 -7.73
CA ASP A 309 15.72 -20.72 -7.24
C ASP A 309 17.20 -20.99 -6.96
N ASN A 310 18.08 -20.52 -7.84
CA ASN A 310 19.52 -20.77 -7.70
C ASN A 310 20.08 -19.99 -6.53
N TRP A 311 19.73 -18.71 -6.41
CA TRP A 311 20.08 -17.88 -5.26
C TRP A 311 19.53 -18.47 -3.96
N TRP A 312 18.26 -18.89 -3.93
CA TRP A 312 17.64 -19.48 -2.75
C TRP A 312 18.37 -20.75 -2.30
N LYS A 313 18.69 -21.65 -3.24
CA LYS A 313 19.46 -22.87 -2.95
C LYS A 313 20.85 -22.55 -2.41
N GLN A 314 21.56 -21.62 -3.04
CA GLN A 314 22.90 -21.18 -2.61
C GLN A 314 22.86 -20.57 -1.21
N ARG A 315 21.90 -19.68 -0.95
CA ARG A 315 21.86 -18.92 0.31
C ARG A 315 21.26 -19.71 1.46
N MET A 316 20.11 -20.35 1.26
CA MET A 316 19.34 -21.00 2.31
C MET A 316 19.65 -22.49 2.42
N ALA A 317 19.66 -23.21 1.29
CA ALA A 317 19.71 -24.68 1.31
C ALA A 317 21.12 -25.27 1.34
N ALA A 318 22.16 -24.52 0.95
CA ALA A 318 23.52 -25.04 0.82
C ALA A 318 24.10 -25.60 2.13
N ASN A 319 23.70 -25.02 3.27
CA ASN A 319 24.12 -25.47 4.60
C ASN A 319 23.20 -26.56 5.20
N GLY A 320 22.29 -27.12 4.38
CA GLY A 320 21.32 -28.12 4.80
C GLY A 320 20.32 -27.61 5.84
N LEU A 321 19.55 -28.56 6.40
CA LEU A 321 18.57 -28.27 7.44
C LEU A 321 19.25 -27.67 8.68
N ASP A 322 18.55 -26.76 9.36
CA ASP A 322 18.97 -26.22 10.64
C ASP A 322 18.47 -27.13 11.78
N PRO A 323 19.35 -27.82 12.52
CA PRO A 323 18.94 -28.68 13.64
C PRO A 323 18.22 -27.93 14.75
N ALA A 324 18.40 -26.61 14.84
CA ALA A 324 17.72 -25.77 15.81
C ALA A 324 16.24 -25.52 15.45
N MET A 325 15.89 -25.60 14.17
CA MET A 325 14.54 -25.35 13.67
C MET A 325 13.66 -26.59 13.77
N ASN A 326 13.18 -26.85 15.00
CA ASN A 326 12.07 -27.78 15.25
C ASN A 326 10.72 -27.05 15.24
N ASP A 327 9.62 -27.82 15.24
CA ASP A 327 8.26 -27.25 15.19
C ASP A 327 7.97 -26.29 16.37
N SER A 328 8.50 -26.55 17.56
CA SER A 328 8.28 -25.67 18.72
C SER A 328 8.95 -24.31 18.52
N VAL A 329 10.21 -24.30 18.08
CA VAL A 329 10.97 -23.06 17.82
C VAL A 329 10.32 -22.29 16.67
N TYR A 330 9.96 -22.98 15.58
CA TYR A 330 9.27 -22.36 14.46
C TYR A 330 7.94 -21.71 14.88
N LEU A 331 7.10 -22.44 15.62
CA LEU A 331 5.82 -21.92 16.11
C LEU A 331 5.98 -20.76 17.08
N ASP A 332 7.00 -20.80 17.95
CA ASP A 332 7.31 -19.71 18.88
C ASP A 332 7.71 -18.44 18.12
N LEU A 333 8.63 -18.54 17.15
CA LEU A 333 9.03 -17.42 16.30
C LEU A 333 7.84 -16.84 15.53
N VAL A 334 7.06 -17.68 14.84
CA VAL A 334 5.88 -17.21 14.11
C VAL A 334 4.87 -16.57 15.06
N SER A 335 4.67 -17.10 16.27
CA SER A 335 3.76 -16.52 17.26
C SER A 335 4.21 -15.15 17.73
N ARG A 336 5.51 -14.93 17.90
CA ARG A 336 6.05 -13.64 18.35
C ARG A 336 6.04 -12.60 17.22
N PHE A 337 6.56 -12.97 16.05
CA PHE A 337 6.76 -12.04 14.94
C PHE A 337 5.51 -11.81 14.09
N CYS A 338 4.63 -12.81 13.97
CA CYS A 338 3.42 -12.72 13.14
C CYS A 338 2.13 -12.65 13.97
N GLY A 339 2.22 -12.87 15.29
CA GLY A 339 1.07 -12.89 16.20
C GLY A 339 0.62 -11.50 16.68
N PRO A 340 -0.41 -11.46 17.54
CA PRO A 340 -1.09 -10.24 17.98
C PRO A 340 -0.19 -9.19 18.65
N ALA A 341 0.95 -9.62 19.20
CA ALA A 341 1.84 -8.73 19.92
C ALA A 341 2.88 -8.03 19.03
N THR A 342 2.99 -8.37 17.75
CA THR A 342 3.81 -7.61 16.79
C THR A 342 2.91 -6.86 15.84
N THR A 343 3.03 -5.54 15.75
CA THR A 343 2.23 -4.70 14.86
C THR A 343 2.72 -4.84 13.43
N VAL A 344 1.82 -5.17 12.49
CA VAL A 344 2.15 -5.29 11.06
C VAL A 344 1.33 -4.28 10.32
N SER A 345 1.85 -3.06 10.33
CA SER A 345 1.12 -1.93 9.79
C SER A 345 1.43 -1.69 8.32
N VAL A 346 0.39 -1.46 7.52
CA VAL A 346 0.55 -0.92 6.17
C VAL A 346 0.31 0.58 6.19
N PHE A 347 0.96 1.33 5.30
CA PHE A 347 0.66 2.76 5.17
C PHE A 347 -0.82 2.94 4.88
N CYS A 348 -1.55 3.76 5.64
CA CYS A 348 -2.93 4.11 5.34
C CYS A 348 -3.11 5.63 5.41
N SER A 349 -3.89 6.17 4.48
CA SER A 349 -4.17 7.60 4.35
C SER A 349 -5.28 8.10 5.27
N SER A 350 -6.19 7.21 5.66
CA SER A 350 -7.12 7.45 6.75
C SER A 350 -6.39 7.06 8.03
N GLU A 351 -5.93 8.05 8.80
CA GLU A 351 -5.62 7.80 10.21
C GLU A 351 -6.89 7.24 10.84
N PRO A 352 -6.92 5.98 11.29
CA PRO A 352 -8.11 5.52 11.99
C PRO A 352 -8.23 6.31 13.28
N ARG A 353 -9.43 6.35 13.86
CA ARG A 353 -9.82 7.15 15.03
C ARG A 353 -8.91 7.01 16.28
N LEU A 354 -7.95 6.09 16.25
CA LEU A 354 -6.96 5.81 17.31
C LEU A 354 -5.50 6.09 16.89
N GLY A 355 -5.24 6.72 15.73
CA GLY A 355 -3.89 7.12 15.30
C GLY A 355 -2.94 5.99 14.91
N HIS A 356 -3.42 4.73 14.83
CA HIS A 356 -2.60 3.57 14.49
C HIS A 356 -2.86 3.11 13.05
N ARG A 357 -1.83 2.94 12.22
CA ARG A 357 -2.00 2.35 10.88
C ARG A 357 -2.74 0.99 10.94
N PRO A 358 -3.57 0.63 9.94
CA PRO A 358 -4.29 -0.64 9.94
C PRO A 358 -3.32 -1.82 9.90
N ASP A 359 -3.57 -2.79 10.78
CA ASP A 359 -2.88 -4.08 10.81
C ASP A 359 -3.51 -4.98 9.74
N VAL A 360 -2.71 -5.41 8.75
CA VAL A 360 -3.18 -6.29 7.66
C VAL A 360 -2.43 -7.62 7.76
N ARG A 361 -3.10 -8.64 8.30
CA ARG A 361 -2.50 -9.93 8.63
C ARG A 361 -2.98 -11.05 7.73
N THR A 362 -4.25 -11.00 7.33
CA THR A 362 -4.92 -12.07 6.58
C THR A 362 -5.17 -11.66 5.13
N GLU A 363 -5.24 -12.65 4.23
CA GLU A 363 -5.58 -12.41 2.82
C GLU A 363 -6.92 -11.65 2.69
N GLY A 364 -7.91 -11.94 3.55
CA GLY A 364 -9.19 -11.24 3.57
C GLY A 364 -9.06 -9.75 3.92
N GLU A 365 -8.25 -9.41 4.92
CA GLU A 365 -7.93 -8.00 5.24
C GLU A 365 -7.17 -7.33 4.10
N GLY A 366 -6.23 -8.04 3.48
CA GLY A 366 -5.49 -7.57 2.31
C GLY A 366 -6.40 -7.24 1.13
N VAL A 367 -7.36 -8.12 0.82
CA VAL A 367 -8.39 -7.90 -0.20
C VAL A 367 -9.29 -6.71 0.16
N SER A 368 -9.72 -6.61 1.42
CA SER A 368 -10.55 -5.51 1.90
C SER A 368 -9.84 -4.16 1.75
N GLU A 369 -8.59 -4.06 2.22
CA GLU A 369 -7.78 -2.84 2.12
C GLU A 369 -7.48 -2.50 0.65
N THR A 370 -7.20 -3.51 -0.18
CA THR A 370 -7.02 -3.33 -1.63
C THR A 370 -8.29 -2.74 -2.26
N GLY A 371 -9.45 -3.33 -1.99
CA GLY A 371 -10.74 -2.83 -2.46
C GLY A 371 -11.01 -1.40 -2.00
N HIS A 372 -10.74 -1.09 -0.73
CA HIS A 372 -10.88 0.26 -0.18
C HIS A 372 -10.00 1.27 -0.95
N ARG A 373 -8.76 0.93 -1.29
CA ARG A 373 -7.89 1.79 -2.13
C ARG A 373 -8.38 1.96 -3.55
N PHE A 374 -8.87 0.90 -4.18
CA PHE A 374 -9.43 0.98 -5.54
C PHE A 374 -10.68 1.86 -5.63
N THR A 375 -11.42 2.02 -4.53
CA THR A 375 -12.57 2.94 -4.48
C THR A 375 -12.18 4.41 -4.31
N ARG A 376 -10.90 4.73 -4.09
CA ARG A 376 -10.45 6.12 -3.88
C ARG A 376 -10.37 6.87 -5.20
N PHE A 377 -10.94 8.07 -5.22
CA PHE A 377 -10.78 9.00 -6.33
C PHE A 377 -9.41 9.67 -6.25
N MET A 378 -8.45 9.13 -7.00
CA MET A 378 -7.08 9.68 -7.06
C MET A 378 -6.99 10.83 -8.07
N VAL A 379 -6.41 11.95 -7.64
CA VAL A 379 -6.11 13.10 -8.51
C VAL A 379 -4.60 13.27 -8.60
N THR A 380 -4.09 13.32 -9.83
CA THR A 380 -2.66 13.55 -10.11
C THR A 380 -2.30 15.03 -9.97
N PRO A 381 -1.00 15.36 -9.75
CA PRO A 381 -0.55 16.76 -9.73
C PRO A 381 -0.94 17.55 -10.99
N THR A 382 -0.87 16.93 -12.18
CA THR A 382 -1.29 17.56 -13.44
C THR A 382 -2.78 17.89 -13.45
N GLN A 383 -3.63 16.97 -12.98
CA GLN A 383 -5.07 17.20 -12.89
C GLN A 383 -5.41 18.30 -11.87
N LEU A 384 -4.71 18.35 -10.73
CA LEU A 384 -4.85 19.45 -9.76
C LEU A 384 -4.52 20.80 -10.39
N THR A 385 -3.42 20.88 -11.14
CA THR A 385 -3.04 22.11 -11.85
C THR A 385 -4.16 22.56 -12.79
N VAL A 386 -4.76 21.65 -13.55
CA VAL A 386 -5.89 21.98 -14.44
C VAL A 386 -7.09 22.51 -13.65
N LEU A 387 -7.44 21.86 -12.54
CA LEU A 387 -8.56 22.29 -11.68
C LEU A 387 -8.36 23.69 -11.10
N HIS A 388 -7.11 24.05 -10.76
CA HIS A 388 -6.77 25.34 -10.15
C HIS A 388 -6.55 26.47 -11.15
N VAL A 389 -5.75 26.28 -12.21
CA VAL A 389 -5.35 27.35 -13.14
C VAL A 389 -6.55 27.94 -13.89
N SER A 390 -7.60 27.15 -14.10
CA SER A 390 -8.88 27.60 -14.69
C SER A 390 -8.72 28.45 -15.97
N PRO A 391 -7.94 28.01 -16.98
CA PRO A 391 -7.86 28.79 -18.22
C PRO A 391 -9.24 28.73 -18.93
N PRO A 392 -9.57 29.73 -19.76
CA PRO A 392 -10.90 29.86 -20.36
C PRO A 392 -11.26 28.70 -21.29
N PHE A 393 -10.27 27.95 -21.77
CA PHE A 393 -10.46 26.83 -22.65
C PHE A 393 -9.42 25.74 -22.35
N VAL A 394 -9.89 24.52 -22.09
CA VAL A 394 -9.07 23.36 -21.72
C VAL A 394 -9.48 22.16 -22.55
N PHE A 395 -8.50 21.51 -23.17
CA PHE A 395 -8.67 20.17 -23.71
C PHE A 395 -7.96 19.14 -22.82
N LEU A 396 -8.73 18.15 -22.35
CA LEU A 396 -8.19 17.02 -21.61
C LEU A 396 -7.89 15.88 -22.58
N VAL A 397 -6.60 15.65 -22.86
CA VAL A 397 -6.15 14.56 -23.73
C VAL A 397 -5.49 13.48 -22.88
N GLY A 398 -5.87 12.22 -23.11
CA GLY A 398 -5.21 11.09 -22.47
C GLY A 398 -5.92 9.76 -22.75
N PRO A 399 -5.24 8.63 -22.50
CA PRO A 399 -5.81 7.29 -22.69
C PRO A 399 -7.14 7.07 -21.95
N PRO A 400 -7.92 6.05 -22.33
CA PRO A 400 -9.07 5.60 -21.53
C PRO A 400 -8.66 5.28 -20.09
N GLY A 401 -9.51 5.61 -19.12
CA GLY A 401 -9.28 5.27 -17.70
C GLY A 401 -8.39 6.25 -16.89
N VAL A 402 -7.83 7.30 -17.50
CA VAL A 402 -7.00 8.29 -16.75
C VAL A 402 -7.80 9.31 -15.92
N GLY A 403 -9.13 9.15 -15.82
CA GLY A 403 -9.98 10.01 -14.99
C GLY A 403 -10.35 11.37 -15.61
N LYS A 404 -10.34 11.51 -16.94
CA LYS A 404 -10.71 12.76 -17.64
C LYS A 404 -12.11 13.25 -17.23
N THR A 405 -13.10 12.38 -17.34
CA THR A 405 -14.49 12.65 -16.96
C THR A 405 -14.62 13.07 -15.49
N PHE A 406 -13.83 12.46 -14.60
CA PHE A 406 -13.81 12.85 -13.19
C PHE A 406 -13.29 14.27 -12.98
N VAL A 407 -12.26 14.70 -13.73
CA VAL A 407 -11.78 16.09 -13.71
C VAL A 407 -12.86 17.06 -14.21
N LEU A 408 -13.61 16.70 -15.26
CA LEU A 408 -14.74 17.50 -15.74
C LEU A 408 -15.82 17.68 -14.65
N ILE A 409 -16.17 16.59 -13.96
CA ILE A 409 -17.14 16.60 -12.84
C ILE A 409 -16.64 17.51 -11.71
N LEU A 410 -15.39 17.34 -11.25
CA LEU A 410 -14.81 18.19 -10.21
C LEU A 410 -14.84 19.67 -10.61
N LYS A 411 -14.53 19.98 -11.88
CA LYS A 411 -14.55 21.37 -12.35
C LYS A 411 -15.96 21.94 -12.41
N ALA A 412 -16.93 21.16 -12.84
CA ALA A 412 -18.33 21.55 -12.81
C ALA A 412 -18.83 21.80 -11.37
N LEU A 413 -18.43 20.97 -10.40
CA LEU A 413 -18.74 21.19 -8.99
C LEU A 413 -18.14 22.49 -8.45
N ASP A 414 -16.93 22.87 -8.87
CA ASP A 414 -16.31 24.17 -8.55
C ASP A 414 -17.19 25.34 -9.01
N TRP A 415 -17.58 25.32 -10.29
CA TRP A 415 -18.41 26.37 -10.89
C TRP A 415 -19.78 26.47 -10.21
N VAL A 416 -20.47 25.35 -10.00
CA VAL A 416 -21.74 25.33 -9.28
C VAL A 416 -21.58 25.87 -7.84
N GLY A 417 -20.50 25.49 -7.16
CA GLY A 417 -20.17 25.95 -5.80
C GLY A 417 -19.90 27.46 -5.73
N LYS A 418 -19.38 28.06 -6.80
CA LYS A 418 -19.22 29.53 -6.97
C LYS A 418 -20.52 30.24 -7.35
N GLY A 419 -21.59 29.48 -7.58
CA GLY A 419 -22.88 29.99 -7.99
C GLY A 419 -23.02 30.25 -9.48
N GLU A 420 -22.13 29.69 -10.28
CA GLU A 420 -22.12 29.82 -11.74
C GLU A 420 -23.02 28.75 -12.39
N HIS A 421 -23.46 29.05 -13.61
CA HIS A 421 -24.19 28.08 -14.44
C HIS A 421 -23.21 27.14 -15.13
N VAL A 422 -23.58 25.86 -15.20
CA VAL A 422 -22.81 24.81 -15.88
C VAL A 422 -23.69 24.12 -16.90
N LEU A 423 -23.20 24.06 -18.14
CA LEU A 423 -23.83 23.36 -19.24
C LEU A 423 -23.03 22.08 -19.56
N VAL A 424 -23.67 20.93 -19.37
CA VAL A 424 -23.20 19.64 -19.89
C VAL A 424 -23.70 19.51 -21.31
N LEU A 425 -22.79 19.38 -22.27
CA LEU A 425 -23.14 19.38 -23.68
C LEU A 425 -22.77 18.04 -24.33
N SER A 426 -23.79 17.31 -24.78
CA SER A 426 -23.63 16.12 -25.62
C SER A 426 -23.55 16.56 -27.08
N THR A 427 -22.48 16.17 -27.77
CA THR A 427 -22.16 16.65 -29.13
C THR A 427 -22.38 15.61 -30.24
N ALA A 428 -22.61 14.36 -29.86
CA ALA A 428 -22.89 13.24 -30.76
C ALA A 428 -23.58 12.10 -29.97
N GLU A 429 -24.15 11.11 -30.67
CA GLU A 429 -24.75 9.92 -30.05
C GLU A 429 -23.75 9.20 -29.11
N LYS A 430 -22.47 9.18 -29.48
CA LYS A 430 -21.40 8.55 -28.68
C LYS A 430 -21.18 9.27 -27.34
N SER A 431 -21.35 10.60 -27.27
CA SER A 431 -21.16 11.37 -26.04
C SER A 431 -22.40 11.47 -25.15
N GLU A 432 -23.53 10.89 -25.56
CA GLU A 432 -24.78 10.94 -24.78
C GLU A 432 -24.64 10.23 -23.42
N ALA A 433 -24.07 9.03 -23.42
CA ALA A 433 -23.93 8.25 -22.19
C ALA A 433 -23.01 8.94 -21.16
N SER A 434 -21.89 9.49 -21.60
CA SER A 434 -20.95 10.22 -20.74
C SER A 434 -21.56 11.53 -20.24
N SER A 435 -22.24 12.28 -21.10
CA SER A 435 -22.91 13.54 -20.72
C SER A 435 -24.05 13.31 -19.71
N CYS A 436 -24.88 12.28 -19.93
CA CYS A 436 -25.91 11.87 -18.96
C CYS A 436 -25.30 11.48 -17.61
N MET A 437 -24.22 10.70 -17.63
CA MET A 437 -23.54 10.28 -16.40
C MET A 437 -22.98 11.49 -15.63
N ILE A 438 -22.33 12.43 -16.31
CA ILE A 438 -21.83 13.66 -15.69
C ILE A 438 -22.98 14.46 -15.06
N TYR A 439 -24.06 14.70 -15.82
CA TYR A 439 -25.22 15.42 -15.33
C TYR A 439 -25.82 14.77 -14.07
N GLN A 440 -26.07 13.45 -14.11
CA GLN A 440 -26.60 12.71 -12.97
C GLN A 440 -25.67 12.77 -11.76
N GLN A 441 -24.35 12.67 -11.94
CA GLN A 441 -23.39 12.77 -10.85
C GLN A 441 -23.40 14.16 -10.21
N LEU A 442 -23.51 15.23 -11.01
CA LEU A 442 -23.62 16.59 -10.50
C LEU A 442 -24.93 16.78 -9.70
N GLU A 443 -26.06 16.31 -10.21
CA GLU A 443 -27.34 16.36 -9.51
C GLU A 443 -27.36 15.57 -8.19
N GLN A 444 -26.64 14.45 -8.12
CA GLN A 444 -26.53 13.64 -6.91
C GLN A 444 -25.60 14.25 -5.86
N THR A 445 -24.52 14.90 -6.32
CA THR A 445 -23.48 15.45 -5.43
C THR A 445 -23.89 16.80 -4.83
N VAL A 446 -24.58 17.64 -5.62
CA VAL A 446 -25.05 18.94 -5.16
C VAL A 446 -26.30 18.76 -4.28
N VAL A 447 -26.23 19.17 -3.01
CA VAL A 447 -27.37 18.98 -2.07
C VAL A 447 -28.38 20.13 -2.17
N ASP A 448 -27.91 21.36 -2.41
CA ASP A 448 -28.74 22.57 -2.44
C ASP A 448 -29.61 22.62 -3.72
N PRO A 449 -30.96 22.63 -3.61
CA PRO A 449 -31.85 22.75 -4.76
C PRO A 449 -31.62 24.01 -5.61
N ALA A 450 -31.22 25.12 -5.01
CA ALA A 450 -30.94 26.35 -5.76
C ALA A 450 -29.67 26.20 -6.61
N ALA A 451 -28.66 25.51 -6.09
CA ALA A 451 -27.46 25.18 -6.86
C ALA A 451 -27.75 24.17 -7.98
N LYS A 452 -28.66 23.21 -7.77
CA LYS A 452 -29.08 22.26 -8.83
C LYS A 452 -29.68 22.93 -10.04
N SER A 453 -30.48 23.99 -9.86
CA SER A 453 -31.07 24.75 -10.97
C SER A 453 -30.05 25.46 -11.87
N ARG A 454 -28.76 25.43 -11.51
CA ARG A 454 -27.66 25.98 -12.31
C ARG A 454 -26.99 24.94 -13.22
N ILE A 455 -27.37 23.67 -13.11
CA ILE A 455 -26.83 22.57 -13.90
C ILE A 455 -27.81 22.28 -15.05
N HIS A 456 -27.31 22.34 -16.27
CA HIS A 456 -28.09 22.13 -17.49
C HIS A 456 -27.48 21.01 -18.32
N LEU A 457 -28.32 20.26 -19.03
CA LEU A 457 -27.91 19.25 -20.00
C LEU A 457 -28.54 19.57 -21.33
N GLU A 458 -27.73 19.74 -22.37
CA GLU A 458 -28.18 19.97 -23.73
C GLU A 458 -27.57 18.97 -24.70
N TYR A 459 -28.33 18.69 -25.77
CA TYR A 459 -27.96 17.79 -26.83
C TYR A 459 -27.87 18.56 -28.13
N VAL A 460 -26.72 18.47 -28.78
CA VAL A 460 -26.44 19.13 -30.05
C VAL A 460 -25.75 18.11 -30.95
N GLU A 461 -26.36 17.77 -32.07
CA GLU A 461 -25.76 16.82 -33.02
C GLU A 461 -24.79 17.56 -33.94
N LEU A 462 -23.48 17.39 -33.71
CA LEU A 462 -22.42 18.01 -34.52
C LEU A 462 -21.89 17.09 -35.63
N GLU A 463 -22.24 15.79 -35.61
CA GLU A 463 -21.89 14.83 -36.66
C GLU A 463 -22.97 14.80 -37.75
N SER A 464 -22.93 15.74 -38.71
CA SER A 464 -23.63 15.55 -39.99
C SER A 464 -22.63 15.66 -41.15
N ASP A 465 -22.66 14.69 -42.07
CA ASP A 465 -21.73 14.57 -43.20
C ASP A 465 -22.04 15.51 -44.39
N GLN A 466 -22.82 16.56 -44.18
CA GLN A 466 -23.14 17.56 -45.21
C GLN A 466 -23.11 18.96 -44.60
N ASN A 467 -22.96 19.99 -45.44
CA ASN A 467 -22.87 21.42 -45.08
C ASN A 467 -23.97 21.94 -44.11
N GLU A 468 -25.01 21.16 -43.82
CA GLU A 468 -26.06 21.44 -42.83
C GLU A 468 -25.57 21.36 -41.37
N GLY A 469 -24.51 20.61 -41.07
CA GLY A 469 -23.98 20.45 -39.71
C GLY A 469 -23.26 21.68 -39.15
N GLN A 470 -22.71 22.52 -40.02
CA GLN A 470 -22.07 23.77 -39.61
C GLN A 470 -23.08 24.83 -39.18
N ASP A 471 -24.21 24.93 -39.88
CA ASP A 471 -25.29 25.85 -39.54
C ASP A 471 -26.00 25.40 -38.25
N ALA A 472 -26.27 24.10 -38.10
CA ALA A 472 -26.85 23.55 -36.87
C ALA A 472 -25.93 23.74 -35.64
N ALA A 473 -24.61 23.52 -35.81
CA ALA A 473 -23.63 23.80 -34.77
C ALA A 473 -23.57 25.30 -34.41
N HIS A 474 -23.61 26.16 -35.42
CA HIS A 474 -23.59 27.61 -35.24
C HIS A 474 -24.84 28.12 -34.52
N ASP A 475 -26.02 27.63 -34.89
CA ASP A 475 -27.29 27.98 -34.25
C ASP A 475 -27.36 27.47 -32.81
N ALA A 476 -26.88 26.26 -32.56
CA ALA A 476 -26.80 25.69 -31.22
C ALA A 476 -25.85 26.50 -30.32
N VAL A 477 -24.63 26.79 -30.79
CA VAL A 477 -23.68 27.65 -30.06
C VAL A 477 -24.26 29.05 -29.85
N THR A 478 -24.94 29.62 -30.84
CA THR A 478 -25.58 30.94 -30.73
C THR A 478 -26.72 30.94 -29.71
N SER A 479 -27.53 29.89 -29.67
CA SER A 479 -28.58 29.69 -28.66
C SER A 479 -27.99 29.58 -27.25
N ILE A 480 -26.97 28.74 -27.10
CA ILE A 480 -26.22 28.52 -25.86
C ILE A 480 -25.61 29.83 -25.34
N VAL A 481 -24.95 30.61 -26.20
CA VAL A 481 -24.35 31.90 -25.87
C VAL A 481 -25.41 32.94 -25.53
N LYS A 482 -26.55 32.95 -26.23
CA LYS A 482 -27.66 33.88 -25.97
C LYS A 482 -28.36 33.60 -24.63
N ASN A 483 -28.39 32.33 -24.20
CA ASN A 483 -28.96 31.90 -22.93
C ASN A 483 -28.00 32.10 -21.74
N ALA A 484 -26.72 32.41 -21.98
CA ALA A 484 -25.76 32.74 -20.93
C ALA A 484 -26.12 34.08 -20.26
N GLN A 485 -26.90 34.03 -19.18
CA GLN A 485 -27.17 35.22 -18.37
C GLN A 485 -25.91 35.59 -17.57
N GLN A 486 -25.50 36.86 -17.64
CA GLN A 486 -24.47 37.47 -16.78
C GLN A 486 -22.98 37.16 -17.10
N GLY A 487 -22.65 36.81 -18.34
CA GLY A 487 -21.31 37.07 -18.89
C GLY A 487 -20.24 35.97 -18.72
N TYR A 488 -20.55 34.81 -18.16
CA TYR A 488 -19.70 33.62 -18.24
C TYR A 488 -20.55 32.37 -18.44
N LEU A 489 -20.19 31.57 -19.45
CA LEU A 489 -20.83 30.30 -19.74
C LEU A 489 -19.80 29.20 -19.56
N ASN A 490 -20.01 28.35 -18.56
CA ASN A 490 -19.15 27.22 -18.31
C ASN A 490 -19.71 25.98 -18.99
N ILE A 491 -18.97 25.47 -19.98
CA ILE A 491 -19.38 24.30 -20.75
C ILE A 491 -18.43 23.15 -20.45
N ILE A 492 -18.99 21.97 -20.22
CA ILE A 492 -18.26 20.70 -20.20
C ILE A 492 -18.76 19.80 -21.32
N VAL A 493 -17.81 19.26 -22.08
CA VAL A 493 -18.04 18.31 -23.16
C VAL A 493 -17.15 17.09 -22.89
N ASP A 494 -17.73 15.90 -22.92
CA ASP A 494 -16.97 14.64 -22.89
C ASP A 494 -17.15 13.90 -24.22
N GLU A 495 -16.17 13.07 -24.57
CA GLU A 495 -16.13 12.34 -25.85
C GLU A 495 -16.41 13.21 -27.09
N ALA A 496 -15.90 14.45 -27.10
CA ALA A 496 -16.04 15.35 -28.23
C ALA A 496 -15.46 14.71 -29.51
N PRO A 497 -16.21 14.64 -30.63
CA PRO A 497 -15.74 14.04 -31.86
C PRO A 497 -14.54 14.83 -32.39
N TRP A 498 -13.45 14.11 -32.69
CA TRP A 498 -12.29 14.65 -33.40
C TRP A 498 -12.60 14.63 -34.89
N LYS A 499 -12.83 15.79 -35.50
CA LYS A 499 -12.75 15.99 -36.95
C LYS A 499 -11.78 17.11 -37.26
#